data_AF-A0A821L6X3-F1
#
_entry.id   AF-A0A821L6X3-F1
#
_cell.length_a   1.000
_cell.length_b   1.000
_cell.length_c   1.000
_cell.angle_alpha   90.00
_cell.angle_beta   90.00
_cell.angle_gamma   90.00
#
_symmetry.space_group_name_H-M   'P 1'
#
loop_
_entity.id
_entity.type
_entity.pdbx_description
1 polymer ?
#
loop_
_entity_poly.entity_id
_entity_poly.type
_entity_poly.pdbx_seq_one_letter_code
_entity_poly.pdbx_strand_id
1 'polypeptide(L)'
;MNLAKRLLTITIESLSDQYDYPARIIMHQEIKKTPFMVEFSTATYRRQYSDSARSSRSIAMKIHTDEEEYNIFSVNFLEILVRDPTQEPVVICSQQRHLNSFLVH
;
A
#
# COMPACT_ATOMS: atom_id res chain seq x y z
N MET A 1 -16.30 6.33 11.99
CA MET A 1 -16.50 4.97 11.46
C MET A 1 -15.11 4.39 11.30
N ASN A 2 -14.65 3.57 12.26
CA ASN A 2 -13.30 3.00 12.27
C ASN A 2 -13.07 2.15 11.01
N LEU A 3 -12.16 2.53 10.12
CA LEU A 3 -11.47 1.59 9.22
C LEU A 3 -10.55 0.70 10.07
N ALA A 4 -11.16 -0.09 10.96
CA ALA A 4 -10.51 -1.23 11.55
C ALA A 4 -10.19 -2.17 10.39
N LYS A 5 -8.88 -2.26 10.07
CA LYS A 5 -8.23 -3.31 9.27
C LYS A 5 -9.22 -4.25 8.61
N ARG A 6 -9.80 -3.81 7.49
CA ARG A 6 -10.73 -4.63 6.75
C ARG A 6 -9.87 -5.55 5.90
N LEU A 7 -9.53 -6.70 6.48
CA LEU A 7 -8.82 -7.78 5.80
C LEU A 7 -9.71 -8.24 4.65
N LEU A 8 -9.46 -7.69 3.47
CA LEU A 8 -10.23 -8.01 2.29
C LEU A 8 -9.49 -9.16 1.60
N THR A 9 -9.91 -10.38 1.89
CA THR A 9 -9.48 -11.55 1.15
C THR A 9 -10.25 -11.58 -0.15
N ILE A 10 -9.58 -11.19 -1.23
CA ILE A 10 -10.13 -11.22 -2.58
C ILE A 10 -9.31 -12.24 -3.37
N THR A 11 -9.89 -12.73 -4.45
CA THR A 11 -9.24 -13.60 -5.41
C THR A 11 -8.93 -12.80 -6.67
N ILE A 12 -7.68 -12.81 -7.13
CA ILE A 12 -7.33 -12.26 -8.45
C ILE A 12 -7.54 -13.35 -9.50
N GLU A 13 -8.12 -12.98 -10.64
CA GLU A 13 -8.18 -13.80 -11.84
C GLU A 13 -7.28 -13.16 -12.90
N SER A 14 -6.32 -13.91 -13.45
CA SER A 14 -5.45 -13.44 -14.52
C SER A 14 -6.18 -13.47 -15.86
N LEU A 15 -6.19 -12.35 -16.59
CA LEU A 15 -7.06 -12.16 -17.76
C LEU A 15 -6.29 -12.13 -19.11
N SER A 16 -4.95 -12.09 -19.11
CA SER A 16 -4.21 -12.11 -20.38
C SER A 16 -2.78 -12.64 -20.28
N ASP A 17 -2.38 -13.30 -21.36
CA ASP A 17 -1.15 -14.07 -21.54
C ASP A 17 -0.15 -13.33 -22.46
N GLN A 18 -0.27 -11.99 -22.55
CA GLN A 18 0.12 -11.25 -23.75
C GLN A 18 1.46 -10.50 -23.66
N TYR A 19 2.18 -10.58 -22.53
CA TYR A 19 3.44 -9.85 -22.35
C TYR A 19 4.57 -10.69 -21.73
N ASP A 20 5.73 -10.70 -22.39
CA ASP A 20 6.95 -11.42 -21.99
C ASP A 20 7.77 -10.60 -20.98
N TYR A 21 7.20 -10.32 -19.81
CA TYR A 21 7.85 -9.61 -18.71
C TYR A 21 8.15 -10.58 -17.54
N PRO A 22 9.19 -10.32 -16.71
CA PRO A 22 9.53 -11.17 -15.56
C PRO A 22 8.42 -11.28 -14.49
N ALA A 23 7.35 -10.48 -14.59
CA ALA A 23 6.14 -10.63 -13.79
C ALA A 23 5.38 -11.96 -14.03
N ARG A 24 5.79 -12.73 -15.06
CA ARG A 24 5.22 -14.03 -15.42
C ARG A 24 5.27 -15.06 -14.28
N ILE A 25 6.21 -14.94 -13.34
CA ILE A 25 6.40 -15.89 -12.23
C ILE A 25 5.17 -15.94 -11.30
N ILE A 26 4.49 -14.80 -11.07
CA ILE A 26 3.33 -14.75 -10.16
C ILE A 26 2.06 -15.27 -10.84
N MET A 27 1.97 -15.14 -12.17
CA MET A 27 0.76 -15.40 -12.95
C MET A 27 1.06 -16.30 -14.15
N HIS A 28 1.73 -17.43 -13.90
CA HIS A 28 1.79 -18.51 -14.89
C HIS A 28 0.37 -18.92 -15.26
N GLN A 29 0.12 -18.98 -16.56
CA GLN A 29 -1.11 -19.35 -17.26
C GLN A 29 -2.14 -20.13 -16.46
N GLU A 30 -3.41 -19.83 -16.77
CA GLU A 30 -4.67 -20.34 -16.24
C GLU A 30 -5.27 -19.49 -15.12
N ILE A 31 -6.60 -19.51 -15.07
CA ILE A 31 -7.47 -18.78 -14.14
C ILE A 31 -7.21 -19.34 -12.73
N LYS A 32 -6.10 -18.93 -12.12
CA LYS A 32 -5.67 -19.37 -10.80
C LYS A 32 -6.16 -18.38 -9.77
N LYS A 33 -7.00 -18.90 -8.87
CA LYS A 33 -7.56 -18.14 -7.76
C LYS A 33 -6.51 -17.98 -6.66
N THR A 34 -5.72 -16.91 -6.74
CA THR A 34 -4.68 -16.63 -5.74
C THR A 34 -5.25 -15.79 -4.61
N PRO A 35 -5.20 -16.27 -3.34
CA PRO A 35 -5.64 -15.47 -2.20
C PRO A 35 -4.64 -14.33 -1.93
N PHE A 36 -5.16 -13.13 -1.72
CA PHE A 36 -4.36 -11.99 -1.28
C PHE A 36 -5.06 -11.21 -0.18
N MET A 37 -4.26 -10.52 0.62
CA MET A 37 -4.69 -9.63 1.69
C MET A 37 -4.32 -8.20 1.32
N VAL A 38 -5.27 -7.27 1.46
CA VAL A 38 -5.01 -5.83 1.26
C VAL A 38 -5.22 -5.05 2.55
N GLU A 39 -4.26 -4.19 2.88
CA GLU A 39 -4.36 -3.18 3.92
C GLU A 39 -4.30 -1.78 3.31
N PHE A 40 -5.30 -0.96 3.65
CA PHE A 40 -5.33 0.47 3.31
C PHE A 40 -4.98 1.29 4.54
N SER A 41 -4.09 2.26 4.40
CA SER A 41 -3.70 3.14 5.52
C SER A 41 -3.45 4.59 5.09
N THR A 42 -3.48 5.49 6.06
CA THR A 42 -3.08 6.90 5.94
C THR A 42 -1.61 7.06 6.30
N ALA A 43 -0.85 7.85 5.54
CA ALA A 43 0.59 8.01 5.79
C ALA A 43 0.91 9.04 6.89
N THR A 44 0.22 10.18 6.86
CA THR A 44 0.58 11.36 7.67
C THR A 44 0.12 11.25 9.12
N TYR A 45 -0.98 10.53 9.36
CA TYR A 45 -1.70 10.61 10.62
C TYR A 45 -1.55 9.33 11.44
N ARG A 46 -1.47 9.49 12.76
CA ARG A 46 -1.55 8.34 13.69
C ARG A 46 -2.96 7.74 13.67
N ARG A 47 -3.06 6.49 14.14
CA ARG A 47 -4.28 5.66 14.22
C ARG A 47 -5.56 6.34 14.74
N GLN A 48 -5.43 7.42 15.50
CA GLN A 48 -6.56 8.14 16.12
C GLN A 48 -7.20 9.20 15.23
N TYR A 49 -6.62 9.51 14.07
CA TYR A 49 -7.16 10.50 13.15
C TYR A 49 -8.30 9.95 12.30
N SER A 50 -9.15 10.87 11.82
CA SER A 50 -10.25 10.52 10.93
C SER A 50 -9.74 9.86 9.66
N ASP A 51 -10.42 8.79 9.27
CA ASP A 51 -10.23 8.12 7.99
C ASP A 51 -10.55 9.02 6.79
N SER A 52 -11.20 10.15 6.98
CA SER A 52 -11.49 11.14 5.92
C SER A 52 -10.45 12.27 5.84
N ALA A 53 -9.42 12.27 6.68
CA ALA A 53 -8.42 13.33 6.69
C ALA A 53 -7.64 13.38 5.36
N ARG A 54 -7.21 14.59 4.99
CA ARG A 54 -6.45 14.83 3.76
C ARG A 54 -5.01 14.33 3.93
N SER A 55 -4.74 13.09 3.53
CA SER A 55 -3.40 12.52 3.45
C SER A 55 -3.28 11.60 2.24
N SER A 56 -2.05 11.26 1.87
CA SER A 56 -1.80 10.10 1.01
C SER A 56 -2.36 8.83 1.65
N ARG A 57 -2.78 7.92 0.78
CA ARG A 57 -3.28 6.59 1.11
C ARG A 57 -2.32 5.57 0.55
N SER A 58 -1.87 4.66 1.39
CA SER A 58 -1.07 3.53 0.97
C SER A 58 -1.93 2.28 0.83
N ILE A 59 -1.50 1.42 -0.07
CA ILE A 59 -2.06 0.10 -0.35
C ILE A 59 -0.92 -0.88 -0.14
N ALA A 60 -1.06 -1.74 0.87
CA ALA A 60 -0.18 -2.88 1.09
C ALA A 60 -0.93 -4.13 0.68
N MET A 61 -0.42 -4.85 -0.31
CA MET A 61 -0.99 -6.09 -0.80
C MET A 61 -0.01 -7.23 -0.54
N LYS A 62 -0.50 -8.27 0.13
CA LYS A 62 0.22 -9.52 0.36
C LYS A 62 -0.43 -10.63 -0.46
N ILE A 63 0.29 -11.15 -1.44
CA ILE A 63 -0.16 -12.21 -2.35
C ILE A 63 0.47 -13.52 -1.89
N HIS A 64 -0.36 -14.53 -1.65
CA HIS A 64 0.09 -15.85 -1.25
C HIS A 64 0.05 -16.77 -2.47
N THR A 65 1.19 -16.96 -3.16
CA THR A 65 1.31 -17.98 -4.21
C THR A 65 1.79 -19.30 -3.61
N ASP A 66 1.77 -20.38 -4.40
CA ASP A 66 2.26 -21.69 -3.96
C ASP A 66 3.79 -21.73 -3.83
N GLU A 67 4.49 -20.79 -4.48
CA GLU A 67 5.96 -20.72 -4.48
C GLU A 67 6.46 -19.80 -3.38
N GLU A 68 5.95 -18.55 -3.32
CA GLU A 68 6.42 -17.52 -2.39
C GLU A 68 5.34 -16.50 -2.02
N GLU A 69 5.56 -15.78 -0.92
CA GLU A 69 4.72 -14.64 -0.55
C GLU A 69 5.25 -13.35 -1.19
N TYR A 70 4.45 -12.69 -2.03
CA TYR A 70 4.81 -11.40 -2.63
C TYR A 70 4.14 -10.26 -1.90
N ASN A 71 4.92 -9.22 -1.56
CA ASN A 71 4.40 -8.01 -0.95
C ASN A 71 4.54 -6.84 -1.92
N ILE A 72 3.42 -6.21 -2.26
CA ILE A 72 3.36 -5.01 -3.09
C ILE A 72 2.94 -3.85 -2.19
N PHE A 73 3.75 -2.81 -2.15
CA PHE A 73 3.44 -1.57 -1.45
C PHE A 73 3.31 -0.46 -2.48
N SER A 74 2.19 0.25 -2.44
CA SER A 74 1.91 1.37 -3.33
C SER A 74 1.23 2.50 -2.57
N VAL A 75 1.20 3.66 -3.18
CA VAL A 75 0.48 4.85 -2.72
C VAL A 75 -0.49 5.30 -3.81
N ASN A 76 -1.54 6.01 -3.41
CA ASN A 76 -2.58 6.49 -4.32
C ASN A 76 -2.11 7.62 -5.27
N PHE A 77 -0.86 8.06 -5.18
CA PHE A 77 -0.24 9.05 -6.05
C PHE A 77 0.77 8.38 -6.98
N LEU A 78 0.85 8.84 -8.22
CA LEU A 78 1.81 8.33 -9.20
C LEU A 78 3.25 8.78 -8.92
N GLU A 79 3.43 9.87 -8.18
CA GLU A 79 4.73 10.43 -7.82
C GLU A 79 4.92 10.44 -6.31
N ILE A 80 6.12 10.04 -5.86
CA ILE A 80 6.54 10.12 -4.47
C ILE A 80 7.05 11.54 -4.20
N LEU A 81 6.77 12.08 -3.00
CA LEU A 81 7.17 13.45 -2.63
C LEU A 81 8.67 13.72 -2.77
N VAL A 82 9.50 12.68 -2.63
CA VAL A 82 10.95 12.76 -2.75
C VAL A 82 11.49 11.58 -3.54
N ARG A 83 12.58 11.82 -4.28
CA ARG A 83 13.25 10.80 -5.10
C ARG A 83 14.39 10.10 -4.34
N ASP A 84 14.98 10.78 -3.37
CA ASP A 84 16.06 10.25 -2.53
C ASP A 84 15.47 9.68 -1.23
N PRO A 85 15.60 8.37 -0.97
CA PRO A 85 15.10 7.75 0.26
C PRO A 85 15.74 8.34 1.52
N THR A 86 16.95 8.92 1.43
CA THR A 86 17.62 9.56 2.57
C THR A 86 16.83 10.77 3.10
N GLN A 87 16.03 11.40 2.25
CA GLN A 87 15.19 12.54 2.62
C GLN A 87 13.80 12.14 3.13
N GLU A 88 13.42 10.87 2.98
CA GLU A 88 12.12 10.37 3.42
C GLU A 88 11.83 10.66 4.91
N PRO A 89 12.77 10.48 5.86
CA PRO A 89 12.52 10.79 7.26
C PRO A 89 12.19 12.27 7.49
N VAL A 90 12.83 13.16 6.74
CA VAL A 90 12.61 14.61 6.83
C VAL A 90 11.21 14.97 6.34
N VAL A 91 10.78 14.36 5.24
CA VAL A 91 9.42 14.55 4.67
C VAL A 91 8.35 13.96 5.59
N ILE A 92 8.60 12.81 6.20
CA ILE A 92 7.66 12.22 7.17
C ILE A 92 7.53 13.13 8.38
N CYS A 93 8.65 13.59 8.96
CA CYS A 93 8.64 14.47 10.13
C CYS A 93 7.95 15.81 9.86
N SER A 94 8.08 16.38 8.66
CA SER A 94 7.45 17.67 8.33
C SER A 94 5.91 17.60 8.28
N GLN A 95 5.36 16.43 8.00
CA GLN A 95 3.92 16.20 7.99
C GLN A 95 3.37 15.75 9.36
N GLN A 96 4.25 15.36 10.28
CA GLN A 96 3.85 14.97 11.63
C GLN A 96 3.56 16.18 12.52
N ARG A 97 2.94 15.91 13.67
CA ARG A 97 2.65 16.95 14.66
C ARG A 97 3.95 17.59 15.15
N HIS A 98 3.91 18.90 15.36
CA HIS A 98 4.98 19.61 16.00
C HIS A 98 5.17 19.09 17.44
N LEU A 99 6.42 18.82 17.82
CA LEU A 99 6.78 18.16 19.08
C LEU A 99 6.27 18.92 20.32
N ASN A 100 6.26 20.26 20.27
CA ASN A 100 5.93 21.08 21.43
C ASN A 100 4.46 21.49 21.53
N SER A 101 3.70 21.41 20.44
CA SER A 101 2.32 21.94 20.40
C SER A 101 1.27 20.90 20.04
N PHE A 102 1.65 19.67 19.67
CA PHE A 102 0.76 18.59 19.24
C PHE A 102 -0.18 18.95 18.06
N LEU A 103 -0.01 20.13 17.46
CA LEU A 103 -0.70 20.57 16.26
C LEU A 103 0.03 20.07 15.03
N VAL A 104 -0.71 19.85 13.95
CA VAL A 104 -0.15 19.53 12.64
C VAL A 104 0.25 20.85 11.97
N HIS A 105 1.42 20.88 11.34
CA HIS A 105 1.91 22.03 10.59
C HIS A 105 0.99 22.40 9.41
#